data_AF-A0A8H9MDX0-F1
#
_entry.id   AF-A0A8H9MDX0-F1
#
_cell.length_a   1.000
_cell.length_b   1.000
_cell.length_c   1.000
_cell.angle_alpha   90.00
_cell.angle_beta   90.00
_cell.angle_gamma   90.00
#
_symmetry.space_group_name_H-M   'P 1'
#
loop_
_entity.id
_entity.type
_entity.pdbx_description
1 polymer ?
#
loop_
_entity_poly.entity_id
_entity_poly.type
_entity_poly.pdbx_seq_one_letter_code
_entity_poly.pdbx_strand_id
1 'polypeptide(L)'
;MIDPDIGALHEINGHFELGPPKTAASARTISLPPFLIQLLAAYLDTHQHPHVFVTAEQQLLRRSNFARRAMRPAADGNLDTVRPRVRVQPIVPGLHFHGLRHGHKTWMIADGIPEVGQARRLGHGIPNEIREIYSHVSPEVEARLLDALQQRWINALATVRASEGPAIPPPLLLAA
;
A
#
# COMPACT_ATOMS: atom_id res chain seq x y z
N MET A 1 -6.79 5.08 8.51
CA MET A 1 -7.90 5.91 8.03
C MET A 1 -7.33 6.98 7.09
N ILE A 2 -8.02 7.33 6.02
CA ILE A 2 -7.75 8.53 5.23
C ILE A 2 -8.77 9.57 5.66
N ASP A 3 -8.28 10.62 6.29
CA ASP A 3 -9.09 11.67 6.92
C ASP A 3 -9.79 12.55 5.86
N PRO A 4 -11.07 12.96 6.07
CA PRO A 4 -11.79 13.81 5.13
C PRO A 4 -11.25 15.24 5.04
N ASP A 5 -10.63 15.75 6.09
CA ASP A 5 -10.23 17.15 6.21
C ASP A 5 -8.72 17.34 5.99
N ILE A 6 -7.91 16.35 6.37
CA ILE A 6 -6.45 16.41 6.30
C ILE A 6 -5.80 15.18 5.62
N GLY A 7 -6.59 14.39 4.88
CA GLY A 7 -6.15 13.13 4.28
C GLY A 7 -5.27 13.25 3.03
N ALA A 8 -5.01 14.45 2.53
CA ALA A 8 -4.18 14.69 1.35
C ALA A 8 -3.11 15.77 1.59
N LEU A 9 -1.90 15.54 1.06
CA LEU A 9 -0.83 16.53 1.05
C LEU A 9 -0.97 17.41 -0.18
N HIS A 10 -1.19 18.71 0.03
CA HIS A 10 -1.28 19.72 -1.02
C HIS A 10 0.02 20.52 -1.12
N GLU A 11 0.35 20.94 -2.33
CA GLU A 11 1.46 21.85 -2.60
C GLU A 11 0.89 23.12 -3.23
N ILE A 12 0.91 24.22 -2.49
CA ILE A 12 0.32 25.51 -2.88
C ILE A 12 1.42 26.57 -2.74
N ASN A 13 1.78 27.21 -3.85
CA ASN A 13 2.82 28.25 -3.90
C ASN A 13 4.16 27.84 -3.25
N GLY A 14 4.53 26.56 -3.35
CA GLY A 14 5.77 26.00 -2.76
C GLY A 14 5.68 25.65 -1.28
N HIS A 15 4.53 25.87 -0.65
CA HIS A 15 4.23 25.45 0.72
C HIS A 15 3.41 24.17 0.73
N PHE A 16 3.59 23.37 1.78
CA PHE A 16 2.86 22.12 1.97
C PHE A 16 1.87 22.27 3.11
N GLU A 17 0.64 21.86 2.83
CA GLU A 17 -0.40 21.77 3.84
C GLU A 17 -1.16 20.46 3.68
N LEU A 18 -1.67 19.94 4.79
CA LEU A 18 -2.63 18.86 4.74
C LEU A 18 -4.02 19.46 4.52
N GLY A 19 -4.78 18.82 3.65
CA GLY A 19 -6.11 19.26 3.29
C GLY A 19 -7.00 18.10 2.85
N PRO A 20 -8.25 18.42 2.46
CA PRO A 20 -9.23 17.41 2.12
C PRO A 20 -8.84 16.71 0.82
N PRO A 21 -9.03 15.38 0.71
CA PRO A 21 -8.85 14.68 -0.55
C PRO A 21 -9.71 15.27 -1.67
N LYS A 22 -9.24 15.10 -2.92
CA LYS A 22 -9.92 15.60 -4.13
C LYS A 22 -11.41 15.17 -4.22
N THR A 23 -11.77 14.02 -3.67
CA THR A 23 -13.15 13.52 -3.67
C THR A 23 -13.51 12.96 -2.30
N ALA A 24 -14.77 13.11 -1.90
CA ALA A 24 -15.27 12.54 -0.65
C ALA A 24 -15.06 11.02 -0.55
N ALA A 25 -15.17 10.29 -1.67
CA ALA A 25 -14.91 8.85 -1.73
C ALA A 25 -13.44 8.46 -1.45
N SER A 26 -12.51 9.41 -1.50
CA SER A 26 -11.11 9.17 -1.16
C SER A 26 -10.89 9.11 0.36
N ALA A 27 -11.71 9.82 1.15
CA ALA A 27 -11.73 9.70 2.60
C ALA A 27 -12.40 8.39 3.00
N ARG A 28 -11.64 7.47 3.61
CA ARG A 28 -12.10 6.12 3.92
C ARG A 28 -11.20 5.39 4.91
N THR A 29 -11.79 4.42 5.60
CA THR A 29 -11.02 3.42 6.35
C THR A 29 -10.66 2.25 5.43
N ILE A 30 -9.43 1.78 5.56
CA ILE A 30 -8.86 0.67 4.81
C ILE A 30 -8.46 -0.38 5.83
N SER A 31 -9.20 -1.49 5.88
CA SER A 31 -8.84 -2.61 6.75
C SER A 31 -7.56 -3.28 6.26
N LEU A 32 -6.77 -3.78 7.19
CA LEU A 32 -5.44 -4.32 6.92
C LEU A 32 -5.42 -5.82 7.22
N PRO A 33 -4.86 -6.65 6.34
CA PRO A 33 -4.69 -8.07 6.62
C PRO A 33 -3.60 -8.26 7.71
N PRO A 34 -3.62 -9.37 8.46
CA PRO A 34 -2.71 -9.59 9.58
C PRO A 34 -1.22 -9.42 9.25
N PHE A 35 -0.74 -9.94 8.11
CA PHE A 35 0.65 -9.79 7.71
C PHE A 35 1.07 -8.32 7.57
N LEU A 36 0.18 -7.48 7.04
CA LEU A 36 0.46 -6.07 6.82
C LEU A 36 0.46 -5.29 8.14
N ILE A 37 -0.38 -5.69 9.10
CA ILE A 37 -0.36 -5.12 10.46
C ILE A 37 1.01 -5.37 11.10
N GLN A 38 1.54 -6.59 11.02
CA GLN A 38 2.85 -6.93 11.59
C GLN A 38 3.98 -6.12 10.93
N LEU A 39 3.97 -6.03 9.59
CA LEU A 39 4.97 -5.25 8.85
C LEU A 39 4.91 -3.75 9.19
N LEU A 40 3.70 -3.18 9.29
CA LEU A 40 3.53 -1.77 9.62
C LEU A 40 3.87 -1.48 11.08
N ALA A 41 3.58 -2.38 12.02
CA ALA A 41 4.00 -2.23 13.41
C ALA A 41 5.53 -2.16 13.51
N ALA A 42 6.24 -3.11 12.90
CA ALA A 42 7.70 -3.10 12.88
C ALA A 42 8.29 -1.85 12.20
N TYR A 43 7.62 -1.31 11.17
CA TYR A 43 8.03 -0.05 10.54
C TYR A 43 7.77 1.16 11.43
N LEU A 44 6.60 1.22 12.08
CA LEU A 44 6.26 2.30 13.02
C LEU A 44 7.20 2.35 14.22
N ASP A 45 7.73 1.22 14.68
CA ASP A 45 8.74 1.18 15.74
C ASP A 45 10.06 1.89 15.37
N THR A 46 10.27 2.22 14.08
CA THR A 46 11.46 2.94 13.62
C THR A 46 11.38 4.46 13.80
N HIS A 47 10.20 5.02 14.11
CA HIS A 47 10.02 6.46 14.26
C HIS A 47 8.79 6.86 15.09
N GLN A 48 8.82 8.05 15.68
CA GLN A 48 7.66 8.59 16.44
C GLN A 48 6.82 9.62 15.66
N HIS A 49 6.98 9.66 14.33
CA HIS A 49 6.24 10.60 13.49
C HIS A 49 4.74 10.25 13.44
N PRO A 50 3.82 11.24 13.47
CA PRO A 50 2.36 10.99 13.51
C PRO A 50 1.82 10.30 12.25
N HIS A 51 2.51 10.43 11.12
CA HIS A 51 2.16 9.74 9.88
C HIS A 51 2.95 8.44 9.72
N VAL A 52 2.25 7.40 9.25
CA VAL A 52 2.81 6.06 9.03
C VAL A 52 4.00 6.08 8.09
N PHE A 53 3.91 6.75 6.94
CA PHE A 53 4.98 6.75 5.93
C PHE A 53 5.68 8.11 5.85
N VAL A 54 6.99 8.09 6.06
CA VAL A 54 7.86 9.29 6.02
C VAL A 54 9.16 9.04 5.26
N THR A 55 9.86 10.11 4.91
CA THR A 55 11.24 10.01 4.41
C THR A 55 12.18 9.54 5.52
N ALA A 56 13.41 9.19 5.17
CA ALA A 56 14.46 8.86 6.14
C ALA A 56 14.81 10.04 7.08
N GLU A 57 14.50 11.27 6.66
CA GLU A 57 14.61 12.50 7.45
C GLU A 57 13.32 12.83 8.24
N GLN A 58 12.39 11.87 8.34
CA GLN A 58 11.10 12.00 9.01
C GLN A 58 10.25 13.17 8.48
N GLN A 59 10.27 13.37 7.16
CA GLN A 59 9.43 14.36 6.47
C GLN A 59 8.30 13.68 5.70
N LEU A 60 7.25 14.44 5.37
CA LEU A 60 6.18 13.96 4.50
C LEU A 60 6.71 13.62 3.10
N LEU A 61 6.21 12.52 2.53
CA LEU A 61 6.61 12.04 1.21
C LEU A 61 5.99 12.90 0.10
N ARG A 62 6.81 13.74 -0.54
CA ARG A 62 6.40 14.52 -1.71
C ARG A 62 6.27 13.62 -2.93
N ARG A 63 5.18 13.74 -3.70
CA ARG A 63 4.94 12.92 -4.91
C ARG A 63 6.13 12.90 -5.88
N SER A 64 6.67 14.07 -6.21
CA SER A 64 7.77 14.24 -7.17
C SER A 64 9.07 13.57 -6.71
N ASN A 65 9.37 13.63 -5.40
CA ASN A 65 10.56 13.00 -4.84
C ASN A 65 10.35 11.52 -4.55
N PHE A 66 9.16 11.12 -4.11
CA PHE A 66 8.87 9.75 -3.75
C PHE A 66 9.04 8.79 -4.93
N ALA A 67 8.53 9.16 -6.11
CA ALA A 67 8.71 8.36 -7.31
C ALA A 67 10.20 8.13 -7.61
N ARG A 68 10.97 9.21 -7.70
CA ARG A 68 12.39 9.18 -8.08
C ARG A 68 13.32 8.60 -7.01
N ARG A 69 13.08 8.90 -5.73
CA ARG A 69 14.01 8.59 -4.62
C ARG A 69 13.69 7.30 -3.88
N ALA A 70 12.45 6.82 -3.95
CA ALA A 70 12.02 5.60 -3.26
C ALA A 70 11.46 4.57 -4.25
N MET A 71 10.42 4.90 -5.01
CA MET A 71 9.73 3.92 -5.84
C MET A 71 10.60 3.35 -6.97
N ARG A 72 11.28 4.19 -7.75
CA ARG A 72 12.12 3.71 -8.86
C ARG A 72 13.31 2.89 -8.36
N PRO A 73 14.08 3.35 -7.35
CA PRO A 73 15.13 2.52 -6.77
C PRO A 73 14.61 1.18 -6.23
N ALA A 74 13.45 1.14 -5.57
CA ALA A 74 12.89 -0.11 -5.06
C ALA A 74 12.39 -1.06 -6.17
N ALA A 75 11.79 -0.52 -7.23
CA ALA A 75 11.29 -1.32 -8.34
C ALA A 75 12.40 -1.84 -9.26
N ASP A 76 13.29 -0.95 -9.68
CA ASP A 76 14.32 -1.21 -10.69
C ASP A 76 15.67 -1.63 -10.09
N GLY A 77 15.83 -1.52 -8.77
CA GLY A 77 17.12 -1.65 -8.11
C GLY A 77 18.00 -0.41 -8.31
N ASN A 78 19.15 -0.41 -7.65
CA ASN A 78 20.15 0.66 -7.81
C ASN A 78 21.59 0.13 -7.83
N LEU A 79 21.78 -1.07 -8.37
CA LEU A 79 23.07 -1.75 -8.37
C LEU A 79 24.18 -0.94 -9.06
N ASP A 80 23.84 -0.27 -10.17
CA ASP A 80 24.75 0.56 -10.95
C ASP A 80 24.95 1.97 -10.36
N THR A 81 24.22 2.33 -9.30
CA THR A 81 24.39 3.62 -8.65
C THR A 81 25.68 3.62 -7.82
N VAL A 82 26.50 4.65 -8.01
CA VAL A 82 27.73 4.84 -7.23
C VAL A 82 27.37 5.30 -5.81
N ARG A 83 27.80 4.53 -4.80
CA ARG A 83 27.60 4.83 -3.35
C ARG A 83 26.15 5.21 -2.98
N PRO A 84 25.16 4.33 -3.23
CA PRO A 84 23.79 4.61 -2.83
C PRO A 84 23.69 4.60 -1.30
N ARG A 85 22.81 5.43 -0.74
CA ARG A 85 22.59 5.47 0.72
C ARG A 85 22.10 4.12 1.26
N VAL A 86 21.24 3.44 0.49
CA VAL A 86 20.81 2.06 0.72
C VAL A 86 20.88 1.35 -0.62
N ARG A 87 21.60 0.22 -0.68
CA ARG A 87 21.66 -0.61 -1.88
C ARG A 87 20.46 -1.54 -1.91
N VAL A 88 19.75 -1.56 -3.03
CA VAL A 88 18.52 -2.35 -3.22
C VAL A 88 18.59 -3.14 -4.52
N GLN A 89 18.14 -4.39 -4.45
CA GLN A 89 17.97 -5.27 -5.61
C GLN A 89 16.67 -4.88 -6.35
N PRO A 90 16.59 -5.08 -7.68
CA PRO A 90 15.33 -4.95 -8.40
C PRO A 90 14.30 -5.93 -7.87
N ILE A 91 13.07 -5.45 -7.65
CA ILE A 91 11.92 -6.31 -7.29
C ILE A 91 11.09 -6.61 -8.54
N VAL A 92 10.62 -5.55 -9.23
CA VAL A 92 9.88 -5.64 -10.49
C VAL A 92 10.28 -4.44 -11.35
N PRO A 93 11.28 -4.59 -12.24
CA PRO A 93 11.71 -3.51 -13.12
C PRO A 93 10.54 -2.94 -13.92
N GLY A 94 10.48 -1.62 -14.01
CA GLY A 94 9.41 -0.90 -14.71
C GLY A 94 8.16 -0.62 -13.88
N LEU A 95 7.98 -1.24 -12.70
CA LEU A 95 6.80 -1.01 -11.86
C LEU A 95 6.70 0.49 -11.46
N HIS A 96 5.55 1.09 -11.75
CA HIS A 96 5.22 2.44 -11.33
C HIS A 96 4.27 2.42 -10.13
N PHE A 97 4.19 3.53 -9.38
CA PHE A 97 3.38 3.60 -8.16
C PHE A 97 1.90 3.27 -8.40
N HIS A 98 1.31 3.78 -9.48
CA HIS A 98 -0.07 3.46 -9.83
C HIS A 98 -0.28 1.98 -10.20
N GLY A 99 0.79 1.27 -10.60
CA GLY A 99 0.78 -0.15 -10.91
C GLY A 99 0.45 -1.00 -9.70
N LEU A 100 0.80 -0.55 -8.48
CA LEU A 100 0.40 -1.19 -7.23
C LEU A 100 -1.12 -1.25 -7.08
N ARG A 101 -1.80 -0.13 -7.41
CA ARG A 101 -3.27 -0.05 -7.36
C ARG A 101 -3.92 -0.93 -8.43
N HIS A 102 -3.37 -0.93 -9.64
CA HIS A 102 -3.85 -1.82 -10.70
C HIS A 102 -3.67 -3.29 -10.33
N GLY A 103 -2.50 -3.68 -9.84
CA GLY A 103 -2.23 -5.04 -9.36
C GLY A 103 -3.19 -5.46 -8.25
N HIS A 104 -3.45 -4.58 -7.29
CA HIS A 104 -4.44 -4.86 -6.23
C HIS A 104 -5.84 -5.11 -6.81
N LYS A 105 -6.28 -4.31 -7.79
CA LYS A 105 -7.56 -4.54 -8.49
C LYS A 105 -7.57 -5.90 -9.20
N THR A 106 -6.51 -6.24 -9.92
CA THR A 106 -6.39 -7.53 -10.62
C THR A 106 -6.44 -8.71 -9.64
N TRP A 107 -5.79 -8.62 -8.48
CA TRP A 107 -5.87 -9.67 -7.46
C TRP A 107 -7.29 -9.82 -6.91
N MET A 108 -7.97 -8.72 -6.61
CA MET A 108 -9.36 -8.80 -6.15
C MET A 108 -10.29 -9.45 -7.18
N ILE A 109 -10.08 -9.19 -8.47
CA ILE A 109 -10.82 -9.88 -9.55
C ILE A 109 -10.50 -11.37 -9.53
N ALA A 110 -9.22 -11.74 -9.48
CA ALA A 110 -8.79 -13.14 -9.46
C ALA A 110 -9.30 -13.91 -8.22
N ASP A 111 -9.42 -13.23 -7.08
CA ASP A 111 -9.89 -13.81 -5.81
C ASP A 111 -11.43 -13.84 -5.71
N GLY A 112 -12.12 -13.36 -6.75
CA GLY A 112 -13.59 -13.34 -6.84
C GLY A 112 -14.25 -12.37 -5.86
N ILE A 113 -13.59 -11.25 -5.53
CA ILE A 113 -14.17 -10.20 -4.71
C ILE A 113 -15.23 -9.46 -5.54
N PRO A 114 -16.48 -9.31 -5.05
CA PRO A 114 -17.52 -8.59 -5.79
C PRO A 114 -17.12 -7.16 -6.13
N GLU A 115 -17.58 -6.65 -7.28
CA GLU A 115 -17.23 -5.31 -7.79
C GLU A 115 -17.48 -4.20 -6.76
N VAL A 116 -18.57 -4.30 -5.99
CA VAL A 116 -18.89 -3.35 -4.92
C VAL A 116 -17.79 -3.33 -3.84
N GLY A 117 -17.29 -4.49 -3.44
CA GLY A 117 -16.17 -4.60 -2.50
C GLY A 117 -14.89 -3.99 -3.08
N GLN A 118 -14.61 -4.25 -4.36
CA GLN A 118 -13.47 -3.66 -5.07
C GLN A 118 -13.57 -2.14 -5.11
N ALA A 119 -14.74 -1.61 -5.46
CA ALA A 119 -14.98 -0.17 -5.56
C ALA A 119 -14.85 0.52 -4.20
N ARG A 120 -15.44 -0.05 -3.14
CA ARG A 120 -15.28 0.46 -1.76
C ARG A 120 -13.81 0.46 -1.34
N ARG A 121 -13.09 -0.65 -1.54
CA ARG A 121 -11.66 -0.79 -1.23
C ARG A 121 -10.82 0.28 -1.94
N LEU A 122 -11.11 0.51 -3.21
CA LEU A 122 -10.38 1.45 -4.04
C LEU A 122 -10.82 2.91 -3.83
N GLY A 123 -11.96 3.17 -3.19
CA GLY A 123 -12.53 4.52 -3.08
C GLY A 123 -13.14 5.02 -4.39
N HIS A 124 -13.70 4.11 -5.19
CA HIS A 124 -14.51 4.47 -6.37
C HIS A 124 -15.94 4.78 -5.95
N GLY A 125 -16.60 5.69 -6.68
CA GLY A 125 -18.03 5.94 -6.52
C GLY A 125 -18.85 4.71 -6.88
N ILE A 126 -19.92 4.45 -6.13
CA ILE A 126 -20.86 3.36 -6.34
C ILE A 126 -22.27 3.98 -6.39
N PRO A 127 -23.12 3.61 -7.36
CA PRO A 127 -24.51 4.07 -7.39
C PRO A 127 -25.25 3.74 -6.07
N ASN A 128 -26.17 4.62 -5.66
CA ASN A 128 -26.83 4.53 -4.34
C ASN A 128 -27.66 3.25 -4.18
N GLU A 129 -28.39 2.83 -5.21
CA GLU A 129 -29.22 1.61 -5.19
C GLU A 129 -28.39 0.35 -4.88
N ILE A 130 -27.19 0.26 -5.44
CA ILE A 130 -26.25 -0.85 -5.20
C ILE A 130 -25.63 -0.74 -3.80
N ARG A 131 -25.42 0.47 -3.28
CA ARG A 131 -24.81 0.68 -1.96
C ARG A 131 -25.67 0.12 -0.83
N GLU A 132 -26.98 0.29 -0.91
CA GLU A 132 -27.94 -0.16 0.11
C GLU A 132 -28.00 -1.69 0.17
N ILE A 133 -28.17 -2.35 -0.98
CA ILE A 133 -28.25 -3.82 -1.10
C ILE A 133 -27.00 -4.51 -0.49
N TYR A 134 -25.81 -3.93 -0.74
CA TYR A 134 -24.54 -4.54 -0.35
C TYR A 134 -23.98 -4.03 0.97
N SER A 135 -24.71 -3.20 1.72
CA SER A 135 -24.28 -2.71 3.03
C SER A 135 -24.01 -3.85 4.01
N HIS A 136 -24.94 -4.81 4.11
CA HIS A 136 -24.84 -5.97 5.00
C HIS A 136 -23.87 -7.07 4.51
N VAL A 137 -23.61 -7.15 3.20
CA VAL A 137 -22.66 -8.11 2.59
C VAL A 137 -21.21 -7.63 2.68
N SER A 138 -21.02 -6.36 3.05
CA SER A 138 -19.70 -5.72 3.10
C SER A 138 -18.74 -6.35 4.12
N PRO A 139 -19.16 -6.75 5.34
CA PRO A 139 -18.26 -7.36 6.32
C PRO A 139 -17.70 -8.70 5.84
N GLU A 140 -18.52 -9.58 5.27
CA GLU A 140 -18.09 -10.89 4.76
C GLU A 140 -17.18 -10.73 3.54
N VAL A 141 -17.51 -9.80 2.64
CA VAL A 141 -16.66 -9.46 1.49
C VAL A 141 -15.32 -8.88 1.93
N GLU A 142 -15.32 -8.05 2.98
CA GLU A 142 -14.10 -7.50 3.55
C GLU A 142 -13.25 -8.60 4.21
N ALA A 143 -13.84 -9.48 5.02
CA ALA A 143 -13.15 -10.62 5.61
C ALA A 143 -12.50 -11.50 4.54
N ARG A 144 -13.26 -11.87 3.49
CA ARG A 144 -12.76 -12.63 2.34
C ARG A 144 -11.60 -11.94 1.64
N LEU A 145 -11.66 -10.62 1.46
CA LEU A 145 -10.56 -9.83 0.88
C LEU A 145 -9.31 -9.91 1.76
N LEU A 146 -9.44 -9.75 3.08
CA LEU A 146 -8.31 -9.80 4.00
C LEU A 146 -7.68 -11.19 4.03
N ASP A 147 -8.49 -12.25 4.05
CA ASP A 147 -8.02 -13.65 4.00
C ASP A 147 -7.30 -13.95 2.70
N ALA A 148 -7.84 -13.52 1.55
CA ALA A 148 -7.21 -13.72 0.26
C ALA A 148 -5.84 -13.02 0.18
N LEU A 149 -5.73 -11.79 0.69
CA LEU A 149 -4.45 -11.07 0.76
C LEU A 149 -3.46 -11.77 1.69
N GLN A 150 -3.91 -12.28 2.84
CA GLN A 150 -3.08 -13.04 3.77
C GLN A 150 -2.54 -14.32 3.13
N GLN A 151 -3.39 -15.07 2.42
CA GLN A 151 -2.96 -16.29 1.71
C GLN A 151 -1.98 -15.97 0.58
N ARG A 152 -2.22 -14.91 -0.20
CA ARG A 152 -1.27 -14.44 -1.23
C ARG A 152 0.10 -14.13 -0.64
N TRP A 153 0.15 -13.48 0.52
CA TRP A 153 1.40 -13.22 1.24
C TRP A 153 2.12 -14.50 1.65
N ILE A 154 1.42 -15.43 2.29
CA ILE A 154 1.97 -16.72 2.73
C ILE A 154 2.55 -17.50 1.54
N ASN A 155 1.79 -17.58 0.44
CA ASN A 155 2.21 -18.27 -0.77
C ASN A 155 3.43 -17.61 -1.43
N ALA A 156 3.48 -16.27 -1.45
CA ALA A 156 4.63 -15.53 -1.95
C ALA A 156 5.88 -15.80 -1.12
N LEU A 157 5.78 -15.78 0.22
CA LEU A 157 6.90 -16.11 1.11
C LEU A 157 7.38 -17.55 0.91
N ALA A 158 6.46 -18.51 0.80
CA ALA A 158 6.82 -19.90 0.53
C ALA A 158 7.57 -20.05 -0.80
N THR A 159 7.12 -19.33 -1.83
CA THR A 159 7.78 -19.30 -3.16
C THR A 159 9.19 -18.74 -3.05
N VAL A 160 9.38 -17.58 -2.41
CA VAL A 160 10.70 -16.95 -2.23
C VAL A 160 11.64 -17.85 -1.44
N ARG A 161 11.16 -18.45 -0.34
CA ARG A 161 11.97 -19.39 0.47
C ARG A 161 12.44 -20.59 -0.34
N ALA A 162 11.58 -21.11 -1.22
CA ALA A 162 11.91 -22.23 -2.09
C ALA A 162 12.93 -21.84 -3.18
N SER A 163 12.86 -20.62 -3.71
CA SER A 163 13.75 -20.18 -4.80
C SER A 163 15.10 -19.61 -4.33
N GLU A 164 15.14 -18.91 -3.20
CA GLU A 164 16.33 -18.15 -2.75
C GLU A 164 16.93 -18.65 -1.41
N GLY A 165 16.33 -19.65 -0.77
CA GLY A 165 16.75 -20.12 0.56
C GLY A 165 16.34 -19.16 1.70
N PRO A 166 16.94 -19.26 2.91
CA PRO A 166 16.54 -18.46 4.08
C PRO A 166 16.97 -16.98 4.03
N ALA A 167 17.58 -16.53 2.94
CA ALA A 167 18.14 -15.18 2.80
C ALA A 167 17.07 -14.12 2.46
N ILE A 168 15.93 -14.15 3.14
CA ILE A 168 14.94 -13.08 3.04
C ILE A 168 15.40 -11.94 3.98
N PRO A 169 15.74 -10.75 3.48
CA PRO A 169 16.19 -9.67 4.34
C PRO A 169 15.07 -9.18 5.27
N PRO A 170 15.35 -8.87 6.55
CA PRO A 170 14.41 -8.17 7.41
C PRO A 170 13.98 -6.84 6.75
N PRO A 171 12.71 -6.45 6.86
CA PRO A 171 11.72 -6.85 7.86
C PRO A 171 10.79 -8.01 7.45
N LEU A 172 11.00 -8.65 6.29
CA LEU A 172 10.13 -9.72 5.79
C LEU A 172 10.13 -10.98 6.69
N LEU A 173 11.16 -11.17 7.52
CA LEU A 173 11.26 -12.24 8.52
C LEU A 173 10.35 -12.06 9.75
N LEU A 174 9.93 -10.83 10.05
CA LEU A 174 9.11 -10.52 11.24
C LEU A 174 7.63 -10.81 11.03
N ALA A 175 7.20 -11.08 9.79
CA ALA A 175 5.80 -11.28 9.40
C ALA A 175 5.45 -12.73 9.03
N ALA A 176 6.25 -13.70 9.51
CA ALA A 176 6.15 -15.11 9.19
C ALA A 176 6.16 -16.01 10.42
#